data_AF-A0A7J4QFA2-F1
#
_entry.id   AF-A0A7J4QFA2-F1
#
_cell.length_a   1.000
_cell.length_b   1.000
_cell.length_c   1.000
_cell.angle_alpha   90.00
_cell.angle_beta   90.00
_cell.angle_gamma   90.00
#
_symmetry.space_group_name_H-M   'P 1'
#
loop_
_entity.id
_entity.type
_entity.pdbx_description
1 polymer ?
#
loop_
_entity_poly.entity_id
_entity_poly.type
_entity_poly.pdbx_seq_one_letter_code
_entity_poly.pdbx_strand_id
1 'polypeptide(L)'
;KIRRTWFNDEWWFSVVDIIGALTQTDRARKYWSDLKTKLQDEGFEVSAKIGQLKLVSSDGKSYSTDCVNTKNAFRIIQSIPSPKAEPFKQWLAQVGYDRIQEIENPELAQKRMKEIYKAKGYSDDWVEKLEKGIAALQARLSSRQGGQHAHSPR
;
A
#
# COMPACT_ATOMS: atom_id res chain seq x y z
N LYS A 1 -1.95 -18.74 -5.98
CA LYS A 1 -3.05 -17.74 -5.93
C LYS A 1 -3.11 -17.17 -4.52
N ILE A 2 -3.27 -15.86 -4.34
CA ILE A 2 -3.43 -15.23 -3.01
C ILE A 2 -4.92 -15.02 -2.77
N ARG A 3 -5.47 -15.61 -1.70
CA ARG A 3 -6.87 -15.38 -1.30
C ARG A 3 -7.02 -14.03 -0.60
N ARG A 4 -8.14 -13.37 -0.87
CA ARG A 4 -8.50 -12.08 -0.30
C ARG A 4 -9.99 -11.99 0.01
N THR A 5 -10.35 -11.13 0.96
CA THR A 5 -11.73 -10.79 1.31
C THR A 5 -11.86 -9.29 1.52
N TRP A 6 -13.04 -8.74 1.29
CA TRP A 6 -13.37 -7.37 1.67
C TRP A 6 -13.75 -7.35 3.15
N PHE A 7 -13.10 -6.49 3.94
CA PHE A 7 -13.35 -6.36 5.38
C PHE A 7 -12.92 -4.96 5.85
N ASN A 8 -13.71 -4.31 6.70
CA ASN A 8 -13.46 -2.94 7.17
C ASN A 8 -13.15 -1.94 6.04
N ASP A 9 -13.95 -1.98 4.96
CA ASP A 9 -13.81 -1.09 3.80
C ASP A 9 -12.47 -1.11 3.08
N GLU A 10 -11.70 -2.20 3.26
CA GLU A 10 -10.47 -2.44 2.51
C GLU A 10 -10.27 -3.94 2.18
N TRP A 11 -9.29 -4.21 1.31
CA TRP A 11 -8.91 -5.59 0.99
C TRP A 11 -7.99 -6.19 2.06
N TRP A 12 -8.37 -7.38 2.52
CA TRP A 12 -7.59 -8.21 3.43
C TRP A 12 -7.11 -9.47 2.72
N PHE A 13 -5.87 -9.87 2.99
CA PHE A 13 -5.16 -10.92 2.28
C PHE A 13 -4.72 -12.03 3.23
N SER A 14 -4.77 -13.28 2.76
CA SER A 14 -4.28 -14.43 3.52
C SER A 14 -2.76 -14.36 3.72
N VAL A 15 -2.32 -14.35 4.98
CA VAL A 15 -0.89 -14.30 5.34
C VAL A 15 -0.16 -15.55 4.86
N VAL A 16 -0.77 -16.73 5.03
CA VAL A 16 -0.17 -18.01 4.63
C VAL A 16 -0.01 -18.12 3.12
N ASP A 17 -0.92 -17.55 2.34
CA ASP A 17 -0.80 -17.54 0.87
C ASP A 17 0.30 -16.59 0.39
N ILE A 18 0.46 -15.43 1.05
CA ILE A 18 1.57 -14.50 0.79
C ILE A 18 2.90 -15.20 1.07
N ILE A 19 3.04 -15.83 2.23
CA ILE A 19 4.24 -16.59 2.60
C ILE A 19 4.51 -17.69 1.58
N GLY A 20 3.50 -18.50 1.24
CA GLY A 20 3.64 -19.57 0.24
C GLY A 20 4.12 -19.05 -1.12
N ALA A 21 3.58 -17.92 -1.58
CA ALA A 21 3.98 -17.30 -2.84
C ALA A 21 5.45 -16.82 -2.84
N LEU A 22 5.89 -16.25 -1.71
CA LEU A 22 7.20 -15.63 -1.57
C LEU A 22 8.29 -16.57 -1.07
N THR A 23 7.97 -17.74 -0.54
CA THR A 23 8.96 -18.68 0.02
C THR A 23 8.97 -20.04 -0.66
N GLN A 24 7.93 -20.40 -1.44
CA GLN A 24 7.76 -21.74 -2.03
C GLN A 24 7.81 -22.91 -1.05
N THR A 25 7.70 -22.64 0.25
CA THR A 25 7.61 -23.71 1.25
C THR A 25 6.25 -24.41 1.16
N ASP A 26 6.29 -25.73 1.26
CA ASP A 26 5.13 -26.59 1.48
C ASP A 26 4.50 -26.39 2.87
N ARG A 27 5.25 -25.80 3.81
CA ARG A 27 4.87 -25.62 5.22
C ARG A 27 4.64 -24.16 5.59
N ALA A 28 3.92 -23.41 4.76
CA ALA A 28 3.71 -21.96 4.94
C ALA A 28 3.07 -21.59 6.29
N ARG A 29 2.21 -22.47 6.84
CA ARG A 29 1.65 -22.30 8.19
C ARG A 29 2.70 -22.38 9.30
N LYS A 30 3.64 -23.33 9.19
CA LYS A 30 4.73 -23.45 10.16
C LYS A 30 5.66 -22.24 10.06
N TYR A 31 6.02 -21.87 8.84
CA TYR A 31 6.80 -20.66 8.58
C TYR A 31 6.13 -19.42 9.18
N TRP A 32 4.81 -19.29 9.02
CA TRP A 32 4.06 -18.19 9.61
C TRP A 32 4.15 -18.18 11.14
N SER A 33 4.06 -19.34 11.80
CA SER A 33 4.23 -19.43 13.25
C SER A 33 5.59 -18.91 13.70
N ASP A 34 6.66 -19.32 13.00
CA ASP A 34 8.03 -18.90 13.32
C ASP A 34 8.25 -17.40 13.05
N LEU A 35 7.69 -16.89 11.94
CA LEU A 35 7.75 -15.47 11.58
C LEU A 35 6.96 -14.60 12.57
N LYS A 36 5.82 -15.10 13.07
CA LYS A 36 4.98 -14.39 14.03
C LYS A 36 5.73 -14.07 15.32
N THR A 37 6.51 -15.02 15.84
CA THR A 37 7.38 -14.79 17.02
C THR A 37 8.41 -13.70 16.75
N LYS A 38 9.13 -13.77 15.63
CA LYS A 38 10.11 -12.73 15.25
C LYS A 38 9.48 -11.35 15.13
N LEU A 39 8.32 -11.27 14.50
CA LEU A 39 7.58 -10.01 14.36
C LEU A 39 7.18 -9.44 15.72
N GLN A 40 6.76 -10.27 16.67
CA GLN A 40 6.45 -9.84 18.03
C GLN A 40 7.69 -9.27 18.74
N ASP A 41 8.84 -9.92 18.58
CA ASP A 41 10.13 -9.44 19.12
C ASP A 41 10.54 -8.09 18.51
N GLU A 42 10.20 -7.84 17.24
CA GLU A 42 10.39 -6.56 16.54
C GLU A 42 9.33 -5.49 16.90
N GLY A 43 8.43 -5.76 17.85
CA GLY A 43 7.37 -4.84 18.28
C GLY A 43 6.14 -4.80 17.36
N PHE A 44 5.96 -5.80 16.49
CA PHE A 44 4.75 -5.92 15.67
C PHE A 44 3.58 -6.49 16.50
N GLU A 45 2.58 -5.65 16.74
CA GLU A 45 1.35 -6.02 17.44
C GLU A 45 0.44 -6.94 16.60
N VAL A 46 0.76 -8.24 16.59
CA VAL A 46 0.03 -9.28 15.86
C VAL A 46 -1.46 -9.28 16.18
N SER A 47 -1.84 -9.15 17.46
CA SER A 47 -3.25 -9.19 17.90
C SER A 47 -4.10 -8.03 17.36
N ALA A 48 -3.50 -6.85 17.17
CA ALA A 48 -4.20 -5.68 16.65
C ALA A 48 -4.20 -5.64 15.12
N LYS A 49 -3.15 -6.16 14.49
CA LYS A 49 -2.87 -5.99 13.05
C LYS A 49 -3.36 -7.15 12.17
N ILE A 50 -3.77 -8.25 12.79
CA ILE A 50 -4.18 -9.49 12.10
C ILE A 50 -5.60 -9.86 12.49
N GLY A 51 -6.41 -10.20 11.49
CA GLY A 51 -7.80 -10.59 11.64
C GLY A 51 -7.98 -12.03 11.19
N GLN A 52 -8.69 -12.83 11.97
CA GLN A 52 -9.08 -14.18 11.59
C GLN A 52 -10.35 -14.15 10.77
N LEU A 53 -10.21 -14.29 9.45
CA LEU A 53 -11.32 -14.17 8.50
C LEU A 53 -11.56 -15.51 7.80
N LYS A 54 -12.83 -15.79 7.49
CA LYS A 54 -13.21 -17.00 6.75
C LYS A 54 -12.89 -16.82 5.27
N LEU A 55 -12.02 -17.67 4.75
CA LEU A 55 -11.66 -17.71 3.33
C LEU A 55 -11.99 -19.08 2.73
N VAL A 56 -12.53 -19.06 1.51
CA VAL A 56 -12.78 -20.28 0.73
C VAL A 56 -11.45 -20.91 0.33
N SER A 57 -11.30 -22.19 0.63
CA SER A 57 -10.14 -23.02 0.30
C SER A 57 -10.35 -23.75 -1.04
N SER A 58 -9.33 -24.45 -1.52
CA SER A 58 -9.35 -25.18 -2.81
C SER A 58 -10.37 -26.33 -2.84
N ASP A 59 -10.75 -26.85 -1.68
CA ASP A 59 -11.79 -27.86 -1.48
C ASP A 59 -13.21 -27.26 -1.42
N GLY A 60 -13.35 -25.95 -1.67
CA GLY A 60 -14.63 -25.24 -1.62
C GLY A 60 -15.15 -24.95 -0.20
N LYS A 61 -14.46 -25.41 0.84
CA LYS A 61 -14.83 -25.16 2.24
C LYS A 61 -14.22 -23.87 2.73
N SER A 62 -14.91 -23.18 3.64
CA SER A 62 -14.42 -21.95 4.27
C SER A 62 -13.71 -22.24 5.58
N TYR A 63 -12.49 -21.76 5.73
CA TYR A 63 -11.70 -21.90 6.95
C TYR A 63 -11.27 -20.54 7.49
N SER A 64 -11.23 -20.42 8.82
CA SER A 64 -10.63 -19.26 9.48
C SER A 64 -9.14 -19.21 9.18
N THR A 65 -8.67 -18.07 8.69
CA THR A 65 -7.27 -17.86 8.31
C THR A 65 -6.82 -16.48 8.77
N ASP A 66 -5.59 -16.39 9.27
CA ASP A 66 -4.94 -15.13 9.58
C ASP A 66 -4.82 -14.28 8.31
N CYS A 67 -5.47 -13.12 8.33
CA CYS A 67 -5.51 -12.16 7.24
C CYS A 67 -5.00 -10.80 7.70
N VAL A 68 -4.48 -10.03 6.74
CA VAL A 68 -3.93 -8.68 6.98
C VAL A 68 -4.37 -7.72 5.88
N ASN A 69 -4.53 -6.45 6.22
CA ASN A 69 -4.70 -5.40 5.22
C ASN A 69 -3.40 -5.14 4.43
N THR A 70 -3.49 -4.27 3.42
CA THR A 70 -2.37 -3.97 2.51
C THR A 70 -1.12 -3.47 3.25
N LYS A 71 -1.29 -2.54 4.21
CA LYS A 71 -0.16 -1.98 4.97
C LYS A 71 0.57 -3.06 5.78
N ASN A 72 -0.17 -3.90 6.48
CA ASN A 72 0.39 -4.96 7.31
C ASN A 72 0.96 -6.09 6.44
N ALA A 73 0.39 -6.36 5.27
CA ALA A 73 0.97 -7.28 4.29
C ALA A 73 2.38 -6.83 3.87
N PHE A 74 2.57 -5.56 3.52
CA PHE A 74 3.90 -5.03 3.16
C PHE A 74 4.91 -5.18 4.29
N ARG A 75 4.50 -4.90 5.53
CA ARG A 75 5.36 -5.08 6.70
C ARG A 75 5.78 -6.53 6.92
N ILE A 76 4.88 -7.48 6.72
CA ILE A 76 5.20 -8.92 6.81
C ILE A 76 6.20 -9.32 5.71
N ILE A 77 5.98 -8.86 4.48
CA ILE A 77 6.85 -9.18 3.34
C ILE A 77 8.30 -8.72 3.58
N GLN A 78 8.49 -7.57 4.24
CA GLN A 78 9.82 -7.07 4.60
C GLN A 78 10.60 -8.06 5.49
N SER A 79 9.92 -8.75 6.42
CA SER A 79 10.51 -9.74 7.33
C SER A 79 10.68 -11.14 6.72
N ILE A 80 10.35 -11.35 5.43
CA ILE A 80 10.57 -12.65 4.76
C ILE A 80 11.99 -12.67 4.14
N PRO A 81 12.96 -13.44 4.69
CA PRO A 81 14.27 -13.63 4.08
C PRO A 81 14.21 -14.66 2.94
N SER A 82 13.65 -14.26 1.80
CA SER A 82 13.58 -15.11 0.60
C SER A 82 14.07 -14.36 -0.63
N PRO A 83 14.87 -14.97 -1.51
CA PRO A 83 15.23 -14.39 -2.81
C PRO A 83 14.01 -14.01 -3.65
N LYS A 84 12.86 -14.66 -3.45
CA LYS A 84 11.62 -14.35 -4.17
C LYS A 84 10.87 -13.14 -3.62
N ALA A 85 11.17 -12.73 -2.40
CA ALA A 85 10.71 -11.45 -1.86
C ALA A 85 11.57 -10.29 -2.37
N GLU A 86 12.78 -10.55 -2.87
CA GLU A 86 13.74 -9.51 -3.26
C GLU A 86 13.20 -8.54 -4.33
N PRO A 87 12.60 -8.99 -5.45
CA PRO A 87 12.05 -8.04 -6.43
C PRO A 87 10.99 -7.12 -5.83
N PHE A 88 10.21 -7.63 -4.87
CA PHE A 88 9.21 -6.84 -4.17
C PHE A 88 9.83 -5.83 -3.20
N LYS A 89 10.91 -6.22 -2.50
CA LYS A 89 11.65 -5.32 -1.62
C LYS A 89 12.34 -4.20 -2.40
N GLN A 90 12.93 -4.51 -3.55
CA GLN A 90 13.49 -3.51 -4.46
C GLN A 90 12.43 -2.55 -4.97
N TRP A 91 11.25 -3.08 -5.35
CA TRP A 91 10.13 -2.23 -5.72
C TRP A 91 9.69 -1.29 -4.58
N LEU A 92 9.57 -1.79 -3.35
CA LEU A 92 9.26 -0.95 -2.19
C LEU A 92 10.35 0.11 -1.93
N ALA A 93 11.63 -0.25 -2.10
CA ALA A 93 12.74 0.69 -1.96
C ALA A 93 12.65 1.80 -3.01
N GLN A 94 12.35 1.46 -4.27
CA GLN A 94 12.14 2.44 -5.34
C GLN A 94 10.96 3.38 -5.02
N VAL A 95 9.81 2.83 -4.59
CA VAL A 95 8.65 3.64 -4.21
C VAL A 95 8.97 4.59 -3.06
N GLY A 96 9.75 4.13 -2.06
CA GLY A 96 10.22 4.97 -0.97
C GLY A 96 11.14 6.10 -1.43
N TYR A 97 12.10 5.78 -2.31
CA TYR A 97 13.01 6.76 -2.90
C TYR A 97 12.26 7.80 -3.73
N ASP A 98 11.39 7.37 -4.64
CA ASP A 98 10.57 8.26 -5.47
C ASP A 98 9.75 9.20 -4.59
N ARG A 99 9.19 8.70 -3.49
CA ARG A 99 8.40 9.52 -2.58
C ARG A 99 9.22 10.63 -1.91
N ILE A 100 10.47 10.35 -1.55
CA ILE A 100 11.39 11.36 -0.99
C ILE A 100 11.71 12.41 -2.06
N GLN A 101 12.05 11.96 -3.28
CA GLN A 101 12.35 12.86 -4.39
C GLN A 101 11.17 13.78 -4.74
N GLU A 102 9.94 13.27 -4.67
CA GLU A 102 8.73 14.08 -4.87
C GLU A 102 8.46 15.10 -3.75
N ILE A 103 8.92 14.83 -2.53
CA ILE A 103 8.81 15.80 -1.42
C ILE A 103 9.81 16.94 -1.64
N GLU A 104 11.02 16.62 -2.13
CA GLU A 104 12.06 17.60 -2.45
C GLU A 104 11.71 18.41 -3.71
N ASN A 105 11.18 17.75 -4.74
CA ASN A 105 10.74 18.36 -5.99
C ASN A 105 9.29 17.95 -6.32
N PRO A 106 8.29 18.75 -5.91
CA PRO A 106 6.88 18.48 -6.17
C PRO A 106 6.49 18.37 -7.66
N GLU A 107 7.28 18.93 -8.59
CA GLU A 107 7.01 18.79 -10.03
C GLU A 107 7.13 17.34 -10.51
N LEU A 108 7.97 16.53 -9.85
CA LEU A 108 8.07 15.09 -10.14
C LEU A 108 6.76 14.37 -9.86
N ALA A 109 6.03 14.76 -8.80
CA ALA A 109 4.73 14.18 -8.49
C ALA A 109 3.68 14.52 -9.56
N GLN A 110 3.72 15.74 -10.10
CA GLN A 110 2.85 16.15 -11.21
C GLN A 110 3.16 15.37 -12.48
N LYS A 111 4.45 15.19 -12.80
CA LYS A 111 4.87 14.40 -13.96
C LYS A 111 4.41 12.94 -13.82
N ARG A 112 4.65 12.32 -12.66
CA ARG A 112 4.20 10.94 -12.37
C ARG A 112 2.68 10.80 -12.48
N MET A 113 1.92 11.80 -12.01
CA MET A 113 0.46 11.81 -12.18
C MET A 113 0.07 11.72 -13.66
N LYS A 114 0.69 12.52 -14.54
CA LYS A 114 0.41 12.48 -15.98
C LYS A 114 0.69 11.11 -16.57
N GLU A 115 1.86 10.55 -16.25
CA GLU A 115 2.28 9.22 -16.72
C GLU A 115 1.31 8.11 -16.26
N ILE A 116 0.83 8.16 -15.02
CA ILE A 116 -0.15 7.20 -14.49
C ILE A 116 -1.47 7.24 -15.28
N TYR A 117 -1.99 8.43 -15.59
CA TYR A 117 -3.24 8.54 -16.35
C TYR A 117 -3.05 8.15 -17.82
N LYS A 118 -1.94 8.53 -18.45
CA LYS A 118 -1.61 8.07 -19.80
C LYS A 118 -1.51 6.54 -19.86
N ALA A 119 -0.85 5.91 -18.88
CA ALA A 119 -0.75 4.45 -18.79
C ALA A 119 -2.10 3.75 -18.58
N LYS A 120 -3.08 4.45 -17.97
CA LYS A 120 -4.47 3.96 -17.86
C LYS A 120 -5.29 4.16 -19.15
N GLY A 121 -4.72 4.75 -20.19
CA GLY A 121 -5.36 4.95 -21.49
C GLY A 121 -6.12 6.27 -21.63
N TYR A 122 -5.92 7.23 -20.73
CA TYR A 122 -6.51 8.57 -20.88
C TYR A 122 -5.75 9.38 -21.93
N SER A 123 -6.47 10.20 -22.70
CA SER A 123 -5.86 11.04 -23.75
C SER A 123 -5.06 12.20 -23.15
N ASP A 124 -4.08 12.69 -23.91
CA ASP A 124 -3.24 13.83 -23.51
C ASP A 124 -4.09 15.07 -23.23
N ASP A 125 -5.08 15.37 -24.08
CA ASP A 125 -6.04 16.46 -23.87
C ASP A 125 -6.80 16.35 -22.54
N TRP A 126 -7.17 15.13 -22.13
CA TRP A 126 -7.87 14.91 -20.87
C TRP A 126 -6.94 15.16 -19.67
N VAL A 127 -5.69 14.70 -19.76
CA VAL A 127 -4.66 14.89 -18.73
C VAL A 127 -4.31 16.37 -18.57
N GLU A 128 -4.18 17.12 -19.67
CA GLU A 128 -3.93 18.56 -19.62
C GLU A 128 -5.10 19.35 -19.00
N LYS A 129 -6.34 18.96 -19.31
CA LYS A 129 -7.53 19.57 -18.69
C LYS A 129 -7.56 19.32 -17.18
N LEU A 130 -7.22 18.11 -16.75
CA LEU A 130 -7.11 17.77 -15.33
C LEU A 130 -6.05 18.64 -14.63
N GLU A 131 -4.87 18.78 -15.24
CA GLU A 131 -3.78 19.61 -14.70
C GLU A 131 -4.19 21.07 -14.53
N LYS A 132 -4.79 21.68 -15.57
CA LYS A 132 -5.30 23.06 -15.50
C LYS A 132 -6.35 23.22 -14.41
N GLY A 133 -7.23 22.22 -14.25
CA GLY A 133 -8.24 22.21 -13.19
C GLY A 133 -7.65 22.18 -11.78
N ILE A 134 -6.62 21.35 -11.56
CA ILE A 134 -5.90 21.26 -10.29
C ILE A 134 -5.19 22.59 -9.98
N ALA A 135 -4.50 23.18 -10.96
CA ALA A 135 -3.81 24.45 -10.79
C ALA A 135 -4.78 25.60 -10.40
N ALA A 136 -5.94 25.67 -11.06
CA ALA A 136 -6.98 26.65 -10.73
C ALA A 136 -7.53 26.47 -9.30
N LEU A 137 -7.73 25.22 -8.86
CA LEU A 137 -8.17 24.92 -7.49
C LEU A 137 -7.11 25.34 -6.46
N GLN A 138 -5.83 25.04 -6.72
CA GLN A 138 -4.72 25.45 -5.85
C GLN A 138 -4.65 26.97 -5.70
N ALA A 139 -4.71 27.72 -6.81
CA ALA A 139 -4.72 29.18 -6.78
C ALA A 139 -5.91 29.75 -5.96
N ARG A 140 -7.08 29.11 -6.05
CA ARG A 140 -8.27 29.50 -5.25
C ARG A 140 -8.10 29.20 -3.76
N LEU A 141 -7.45 28.10 -3.40
CA LEU A 141 -7.18 27.73 -2.01
C LEU A 141 -6.13 28.65 -1.39
N SER A 142 -5.05 28.96 -2.11
CA SER A 142 -4.00 29.88 -1.68
C SER A 142 -4.53 31.30 -1.47
N SER A 143 -5.40 31.80 -2.36
CA SER A 143 -6.02 33.13 -2.20
C SER A 143 -7.00 33.20 -1.02
N ARG A 144 -7.70 32.11 -0.67
CA ARG A 144 -8.53 32.03 0.54
C ARG A 144 -7.73 32.03 1.84
N GLN A 145 -6.59 31.34 1.88
CA GLN A 145 -5.73 31.33 3.07
C GLN A 145 -5.00 32.67 3.28
N GLY A 146 -4.58 33.34 2.20
CA GLY A 146 -4.00 34.69 2.27
C GLY A 146 -4.98 35.76 2.77
N GLY A 147 -6.29 35.61 2.48
CA GLY A 147 -7.32 36.55 2.94
C GLY A 147 -7.69 36.46 4.42
N GLN A 148 -7.45 35.33 5.09
CA GLN A 148 -7.76 35.15 6.51
C GLN A 148 -6.71 35.79 7.44
N HIS A 149 -5.49 36.06 6.96
CA HIS A 149 -4.43 36.73 7.73
C HIS A 149 -4.44 38.26 7.59
N ALA A 150 -5.32 38.84 6.77
CA ALA A 150 -5.39 40.28 6.53
C ALA A 150 -6.34 41.06 7.48
N HIS A 151 -6.91 40.41 8.50
CA HIS A 151 -7.79 41.04 9.49
C HIS A 151 -7.40 40.64 10.92
N SER A 152 -6.27 41.15 11.40
CA SER A 152 -6.09 41.47 12.82
C SER A 152 -6.02 42.99 12.96
N PRO A 153 -7.08 43.65 13.46
CA PRO A 153 -6.99 45.05 13.84
C PRO A 153 -6.09 45.19 15.08
N ARG A 154 -5.44 46.35 15.12
CA ARG A 154 -4.46 46.83 16.11
C ARG A 154 -4.87 46.64 17.57
#